data_AF-A0AAD1YVB9-F1
#
_entry.id   AF-A0AAD1YVB9-F1
#
_cell.length_a   1.000
_cell.length_b   1.000
_cell.length_c   1.000
_cell.angle_alpha   90.00
_cell.angle_beta   90.00
_cell.angle_gamma   90.00
#
_symmetry.space_group_name_H-M   'P 1'
#
loop_
_entity.id
_entity.type
_entity.pdbx_description
1 polymer ?
#
loop_
_entity_poly.entity_id
_entity_poly.type
_entity_poly.pdbx_seq_one_letter_code
_entity_poly.pdbx_strand_id
1 'polypeptide(L)'
;MYPMAYVKHGFAAYSDHTPISLFLLDDSPQKKGAKIFRFEAMWATEKGCKEVVERAWRLGNATNDMSGITEKIKCCGELLSAWNQHHFGNVHKQLKQAKHKLERLAELNPSRQS
;
A
#
# COMPACT_ATOMS: atom_id res chain seq x y z
N MET A 1 -16.76 16.91 27.41
CA MET A 1 -15.85 15.74 27.43
C MET A 1 -16.39 14.75 26.41
N TYR A 2 -15.60 14.32 25.42
CA TYR A 2 -16.05 13.40 24.36
C TYR A 2 -15.71 11.97 24.79
N PRO A 3 -16.66 11.19 25.35
CA PRO A 3 -16.37 9.88 25.95
C PRO A 3 -16.06 8.80 24.91
N MET A 4 -16.29 9.13 23.63
CA MET A 4 -16.20 8.24 22.48
C MET A 4 -15.01 8.57 21.58
N ALA A 5 -14.00 9.27 22.10
CA ALA A 5 -12.79 9.62 21.35
C ALA A 5 -11.53 9.14 22.09
N TYR A 6 -10.57 8.53 21.38
CA TYR A 6 -9.24 8.23 21.90
C TYR A 6 -8.14 8.71 20.96
N VAL A 7 -6.97 9.00 21.50
CA VAL A 7 -5.82 9.55 20.77
C VAL A 7 -4.71 8.51 20.68
N LYS A 8 -4.17 8.28 19.48
CA LYS A 8 -2.96 7.49 19.23
C LYS A 8 -1.84 8.40 18.71
N HIS A 9 -0.69 8.35 19.36
CA HIS A 9 0.53 8.95 18.84
C HIS A 9 1.19 7.95 17.87
N GLY A 10 1.46 8.38 16.65
CA GLY A 10 2.20 7.61 15.67
C GLY A 10 3.71 7.83 15.79
N PHE A 11 4.47 6.97 15.13
CA PHE A 11 5.92 7.04 15.08
C PHE A 11 6.41 7.30 13.66
N ALA A 12 7.36 8.23 13.51
CA ALA A 12 8.03 8.52 12.25
C ALA A 12 9.52 8.15 12.38
N ALA A 13 10.02 7.31 11.47
CA ALA A 13 11.43 6.87 11.49
C ALA A 13 12.43 7.96 11.06
N TYR A 14 11.94 9.01 10.39
CA TYR A 14 12.76 10.06 9.77
C TYR A 14 12.39 11.46 10.27
N SER A 15 11.55 11.55 11.31
CA SER A 15 11.11 12.82 11.89
C SER A 15 10.99 12.66 13.40
N ASP A 16 11.41 13.69 14.11
CA ASP A 16 11.19 13.90 15.53
C ASP A 16 9.76 14.33 15.87
N HIS A 17 8.95 14.69 14.86
CA HIS A 17 7.53 14.95 15.05
C HIS A 17 6.71 13.66 15.14
N THR A 18 5.95 13.51 16.23
CA THR A 18 5.00 12.41 16.44
C THR A 18 3.61 12.79 15.94
N PRO A 19 3.09 12.20 14.84
CA PRO A 19 1.76 12.51 14.36
C PRO A 19 0.69 12.05 15.37
N ILE A 20 -0.31 12.89 15.62
CA ILE A 20 -1.42 12.59 16.53
C ILE A 20 -2.64 12.18 15.70
N SER A 21 -3.15 10.96 15.94
CA SER A 21 -4.37 10.44 15.32
C SER A 21 -5.49 10.37 16.34
N LEU A 22 -6.63 11.01 16.06
CA LEU A 22 -7.82 10.98 16.90
C LEU A 22 -8.83 10.02 16.29
N PHE A 23 -9.25 9.02 17.07
CA PHE A 23 -10.21 8.00 16.67
C PHE A 23 -11.51 8.21 17.43
N LEU A 24 -12.65 8.10 16.74
CA LEU A 24 -13.97 8.09 17.35
C LEU A 24 -14.48 6.65 17.39
N LEU A 25 -15.11 6.23 18.49
CA LEU A 25 -15.65 4.87 18.65
C LEU A 25 -16.79 4.55 17.67
N ASP A 26 -17.45 5.57 17.13
CA ASP A 26 -18.49 5.46 16.08
C ASP A 26 -17.91 5.67 14.67
N ASP A 27 -16.59 5.73 14.52
CA ASP A 27 -15.96 5.70 13.20
C ASP A 27 -16.05 4.27 12.68
N SER A 28 -17.25 3.89 12.20
CA SER A 28 -17.43 2.71 11.39
C SER A 28 -16.30 2.71 10.37
N PRO A 29 -15.54 1.62 10.19
CA PRO A 29 -14.38 1.65 9.33
C PRO A 29 -14.83 2.17 7.98
N GLN A 30 -14.44 3.40 7.62
CA GLN A 30 -14.78 3.98 6.33
C GLN A 30 -14.44 2.90 5.32
N LYS A 31 -15.47 2.41 4.62
CA LYS A 31 -15.31 1.30 3.67
C LYS A 31 -14.12 1.68 2.82
N LYS A 32 -13.00 0.98 3.02
CA LYS A 32 -11.79 1.25 2.26
C LYS A 32 -12.24 1.16 0.81
N GLY A 33 -12.21 2.29 0.10
CA GLY A 33 -12.66 2.36 -1.28
C GLY A 33 -12.00 1.24 -2.07
N ALA A 34 -12.66 0.78 -3.13
CA ALA A 34 -12.11 -0.26 -3.99
C ALA A 34 -10.64 0.06 -4.28
N LYS A 35 -9.74 -0.89 -3.98
CA LYS A 35 -8.30 -0.67 -4.12
C LYS A 35 -8.02 -0.43 -5.61
N ILE A 36 -7.74 0.82 -5.95
CA ILE A 36 -7.40 1.20 -7.32
C ILE A 36 -5.98 0.70 -7.60
N PHE A 37 -5.79 0.07 -8.75
CA PHE A 37 -4.46 -0.26 -9.24
C PHE A 37 -3.64 1.02 -9.45
N ARG A 38 -2.41 1.04 -8.94
CA ARG A 38 -1.45 2.14 -9.13
C ARG A 38 -0.11 1.56 -9.52
N PHE A 39 0.46 2.08 -10.60
CA PHE A 39 1.81 1.74 -11.00
C PHE A 39 2.82 2.41 -10.05
N GLU A 40 3.79 1.65 -9.56
CA GLU A 40 4.86 2.19 -8.71
C GLU A 40 6.12 2.46 -9.56
N ALA A 41 6.72 3.64 -9.41
CA ALA A 41 7.87 4.05 -10.21
C ALA A 41 9.05 3.06 -10.11
N MET A 42 9.23 2.43 -8.95
CA MET A 42 10.26 1.41 -8.74
C MET A 42 10.10 0.18 -9.64
N TRP A 43 8.90 -0.12 -10.14
CA TRP A 43 8.73 -1.25 -11.05
C TRP A 43 9.42 -0.99 -12.38
N ALA A 44 9.48 0.25 -12.85
CA ALA A 44 10.13 0.59 -14.12
C ALA A 44 11.64 0.31 -14.13
N THR A 45 12.29 0.25 -12.96
CA THR A 45 13.71 -0.09 -12.83
C THR A 45 13.98 -1.59 -12.76
N GLU A 46 12.95 -2.40 -12.56
CA GLU A 46 13.08 -3.86 -12.48
C GLU A 46 13.00 -4.53 -13.85
N LYS A 47 13.93 -5.45 -14.11
CA LYS A 47 13.99 -6.20 -15.37
C LYS A 47 12.67 -6.95 -15.66
N GLY A 48 12.04 -7.49 -14.63
CA GLY A 48 10.79 -8.26 -14.76
C GLY A 48 9.56 -7.43 -15.13
N CYS A 49 9.56 -6.11 -14.92
CA CYS A 49 8.38 -5.28 -15.20
C CYS A 49 8.03 -5.25 -16.68
N LYS A 50 9.03 -5.07 -17.55
CA LYS A 50 8.82 -5.03 -19.01
C LYS A 50 8.23 -6.34 -19.52
N GLU A 51 8.75 -7.48 -19.06
CA GLU A 51 8.28 -8.81 -19.46
C GLU A 51 6.81 -9.05 -19.06
N VAL A 52 6.42 -8.59 -17.87
CA VAL A 52 5.03 -8.71 -17.39
C VAL A 52 4.08 -7.85 -18.23
N VAL A 53 4.47 -6.62 -18.57
CA VAL A 53 3.68 -5.72 -19.43
C VAL A 53 3.51 -6.31 -20.82
N GLU A 54 4.60 -6.79 -21.44
CA GLU A 54 4.54 -7.41 -22.78
C GLU A 54 3.66 -8.65 -22.79
N ARG A 55 3.76 -9.49 -21.76
CA ARG A 55 2.91 -10.68 -21.60
C ARG A 55 1.44 -10.28 -21.47
N ALA A 56 1.14 -9.29 -20.64
CA ALA A 56 -0.23 -8.79 -20.46
C ALA A 56 -0.81 -8.24 -21.77
N TRP A 57 0.00 -7.52 -22.54
CA TRP A 57 -0.43 -6.91 -23.80
C TRP A 57 -0.75 -7.93 -24.90
N ARG A 58 -0.11 -9.11 -24.85
CA ARG A 58 -0.38 -10.24 -25.75
C ARG A 58 -1.58 -11.08 -25.34
N LEU A 59 -1.91 -11.12 -24.05
CA LEU A 59 -3.01 -11.93 -23.50
C LEU A 59 -4.38 -11.26 -23.65
N GLY A 60 -4.44 -9.92 -23.67
CA GLY A 60 -5.71 -9.21 -23.82
C GLY A 60 -6.30 -9.33 -25.23
N ASN A 61 -7.64 -9.39 -25.31
CA ASN A 61 -8.38 -9.59 -26.56
C ASN A 61 -7.96 -8.61 -27.67
N ALA A 62 -7.97 -9.13 -28.90
CA ALA A 62 -7.48 -8.46 -30.11
C ALA A 62 -8.50 -7.50 -30.76
N THR A 63 -9.48 -6.99 -30.00
CA THR A 63 -10.39 -5.97 -30.55
C THR A 63 -9.65 -4.63 -30.58
N ASN A 64 -9.60 -4.00 -31.75
CA ASN A 64 -8.94 -2.69 -31.95
C ASN A 64 -9.82 -1.50 -31.53
N ASP A 65 -10.71 -1.73 -30.57
CA ASP A 65 -11.64 -0.73 -30.04
C ASP A 65 -11.26 -0.30 -28.62
N MET A 66 -11.92 0.73 -28.10
CA MET A 66 -11.66 1.25 -26.76
C MET A 66 -11.93 0.20 -25.66
N SER A 67 -12.82 -0.76 -25.91
CA SER A 67 -13.09 -1.85 -24.98
C SER A 67 -11.89 -2.80 -24.85
N GLY A 68 -11.28 -3.19 -25.98
CA GLY A 68 -10.08 -4.03 -26.01
C GLY A 68 -8.87 -3.37 -25.35
N ILE A 69 -8.69 -2.06 -25.54
CA ILE A 69 -7.62 -1.29 -24.85
C ILE A 69 -7.86 -1.29 -23.33
N THR A 70 -9.10 -1.07 -22.90
CA THR A 70 -9.46 -1.06 -21.46
C THR A 70 -9.21 -2.43 -20.83
N GLU A 71 -9.56 -3.51 -21.53
CA GLU A 71 -9.32 -4.88 -21.07
C GLU A 71 -7.81 -5.20 -20.97
N LYS A 72 -7.00 -4.76 -21.94
CA LYS A 72 -5.54 -4.88 -21.89
C LYS A 72 -4.93 -4.14 -20.69
N ILE A 73 -5.38 -2.91 -20.42
CA ILE A 73 -4.93 -2.14 -19.26
C ILE A 73 -5.30 -2.85 -17.96
N LYS A 74 -6.54 -3.36 -17.87
CA LYS A 74 -7.01 -4.11 -16.69
C LYS A 74 -6.18 -5.37 -16.46
N CYS A 75 -5.99 -6.18 -17.50
CA CYS A 75 -5.17 -7.40 -17.45
C CYS A 75 -3.72 -7.08 -17.05
N CYS A 76 -3.15 -6.01 -17.59
CA CYS A 76 -1.82 -5.52 -17.21
C CYS A 76 -1.74 -5.15 -15.73
N GLY A 77 -2.74 -4.44 -15.20
CA GLY A 77 -2.81 -4.09 -13.78
C GLY A 77 -2.90 -5.31 -12.86
N GLU A 78 -3.68 -6.32 -13.25
CA GLU A 78 -3.81 -7.58 -12.50
C GLU A 78 -2.50 -8.38 -12.49
N LEU A 79 -1.86 -8.54 -13.65
CA LEU A 79 -0.59 -9.25 -13.78
C LEU A 79 0.56 -8.53 -13.05
N LEU A 80 0.65 -7.21 -13.16
CA LEU A 80 1.63 -6.42 -12.41
C LEU A 80 1.38 -6.49 -10.90
N SER A 81 0.12 -6.51 -10.47
CA SER A 81 -0.22 -6.65 -9.05
C SER A 81 0.21 -8.02 -8.51
N ALA A 82 -0.03 -9.10 -9.27
CA ALA A 82 0.39 -10.45 -8.90
C ALA A 82 1.92 -10.56 -8.88
N TRP A 83 2.59 -10.03 -9.91
CA TRP A 83 4.04 -10.00 -9.99
C TRP A 83 4.65 -9.20 -8.83
N ASN A 84 4.12 -8.01 -8.50
CA ASN A 84 4.58 -7.20 -7.37
C ASN A 84 4.42 -7.95 -6.04
N GLN A 85 3.33 -8.69 -5.84
CA GLN A 85 3.17 -9.53 -4.65
C GLN A 85 4.23 -10.64 -4.58
N HIS A 86 4.57 -11.28 -5.70
CA HIS A 86 5.58 -12.33 -5.71
C HIS A 86 7.01 -11.76 -5.57
N HIS A 87 7.31 -10.64 -6.22
CA HIS A 87 8.64 -10.04 -6.29
C HIS A 87 8.98 -9.21 -5.03
N PHE A 88 8.04 -8.38 -4.57
CA PHE A 88 8.23 -7.44 -3.48
C PHE A 88 7.35 -7.70 -2.26
N GLY A 89 6.36 -8.60 -2.35
CA GLY A 89 5.38 -8.80 -1.26
C GLY A 89 6.03 -9.16 0.07
N ASN A 90 7.16 -9.87 0.06
CA ASN A 90 7.94 -10.12 1.27
C ASN A 90 8.54 -8.83 1.86
N VAL A 91 9.08 -7.95 1.02
CA VAL A 91 9.64 -6.64 1.45
C VAL A 91 8.54 -5.77 2.06
N HIS A 92 7.37 -5.67 1.42
CA HIS A 92 6.24 -4.93 1.97
C HIS A 92 5.76 -5.49 3.31
N LYS A 93 5.72 -6.84 3.44
CA LYS A 93 5.36 -7.52 4.68
C LYS A 93 6.41 -7.25 5.78
N GLN A 94 7.68 -7.33 5.46
CA GLN A 94 8.79 -7.05 6.38
C GLN A 94 8.78 -5.58 6.82
N LEU A 95 8.56 -4.63 5.91
CA LEU A 95 8.45 -3.22 6.24
C LEU A 95 7.27 -2.97 7.19
N LYS A 96 6.12 -3.59 6.93
CA LYS A 96 4.95 -3.51 7.83
C LYS A 96 5.28 -4.08 9.22
N GLN A 97 5.94 -5.23 9.27
CA GLN A 97 6.36 -5.84 10.54
C GLN A 97 7.37 -4.98 11.30
N ALA A 98 8.34 -4.39 10.60
CA ALA A 98 9.33 -3.48 11.18
C ALA A 98 8.66 -2.23 11.78
N LYS A 99 7.70 -1.63 11.06
CA LYS A 99 6.89 -0.51 11.57
C LYS A 99 6.09 -0.90 12.83
N HIS A 100 5.43 -2.05 12.83
CA HIS A 100 4.71 -2.54 14.02
C HIS A 100 5.65 -2.81 15.22
N LYS A 101 6.85 -3.34 14.98
CA LYS A 101 7.85 -3.51 16.04
C LYS A 101 8.32 -2.18 16.60
N LEU A 102 8.55 -1.18 15.74
CA LEU A 102 8.91 0.17 16.16
C LEU A 102 7.81 0.82 17.01
N GLU A 103 6.54 0.73 16.57
CA GLU A 103 5.40 1.23 17.37
C GLU A 103 5.35 0.57 18.76
N ARG A 104 5.46 -0.76 18.84
CA ARG A 104 5.46 -1.48 20.12
C ARG A 104 6.61 -1.07 21.03
N LEU A 105 7.82 -0.89 20.48
CA LEU A 105 8.97 -0.48 21.28
C LEU A 105 8.83 0.96 21.80
N ALA A 106 8.21 1.85 21.02
CA ALA A 106 7.93 3.22 21.44
C ALA A 106 6.87 3.27 22.56
N GLU A 107 5.83 2.42 22.50
CA GLU A 107 4.83 2.29 23.56
C GLU A 107 5.43 1.78 24.89
N LEU A 108 6.43 0.90 24.82
CA LEU A 108 7.10 0.32 25.99
C LEU A 108 8.17 1.23 26.60
N ASN A 109 8.57 2.30 25.91
CA ASN A 109 9.64 3.19 26.34
C ASN A 109 9.22 4.67 26.21
N PRO A 110 8.28 5.13 27.05
CA PRO A 110 7.78 6.52 27.01
C PRO A 110 8.82 7.56 27.44
N SER A 111 9.98 7.15 27.95
CA SER A 111 11.02 7.99 28.55
C SER A 111 11.83 8.86 27.57
N ARG A 112 11.39 9.00 26.32
CA ARG A 112 12.05 9.85 25.31
C ARG A 112 11.21 11.05 24.87
N GLN A 113 10.25 11.46 25.70
CA GLN A 113 9.59 12.76 25.60
C GLN A 113 10.15 13.68 26.68
N SER A 114 11.26 14.35 26.37
CA SER A 114 11.78 15.52 27.09
C SER A 114 12.12 16.59 26.08
#